data_AF-A0A133YXD9-F1
#
_entry.id   AF-A0A133YXD9-F1
#
_cell.length_a   1.000
_cell.length_b   1.000
_cell.length_c   1.000
_cell.angle_alpha   90.00
_cell.angle_beta   90.00
_cell.angle_gamma   90.00
#
_symmetry.space_group_name_H-M   'P 1'
#
loop_
_entity.id
_entity.type
_entity.pdbx_description
1 polymer ?
#
loop_
_entity_poly.entity_id
_entity_poly.type
_entity_poly.pdbx_seq_one_letter_code
_entity_poly.pdbx_strand_id
1 'polypeptide(L)' 'MAVLKSVLHWQSTLFLFRYAQIVLAVLLRDAVIFLTIPDAFSKVILVGGSTIPWYTEEGVRVIGVLDFLLDPERVLLHM' A
#
# COMPACT_ATOMS: atom_id res chain seq x y z
N MET A 1 -53.32 6.03 9.63
CA MET A 1 -52.31 4.99 9.96
C MET A 1 -51.37 4.64 8.79
N ALA A 2 -51.87 4.47 7.55
CA ALA A 2 -51.06 4.05 6.40
C ALA A 2 -49.97 5.05 5.95
N VAL A 3 -50.26 6.35 6.00
CA VAL A 3 -49.33 7.42 5.60
C VAL A 3 -48.09 7.45 6.51
N LEU A 4 -48.26 7.24 7.82
CA LEU A 4 -47.16 7.26 8.79
C LEU A 4 -46.18 6.10 8.57
N LYS A 5 -46.69 4.91 8.20
CA LYS A 5 -45.84 3.76 7.83
C LYS A 5 -45.06 4.00 6.54
N SER A 6 -45.68 4.65 5.55
CA SER A 6 -45.02 5.02 4.29
C SER A 6 -43.90 6.04 4.51
N VAL A 7 -44.15 7.07 5.32
CA VAL A 7 -43.14 8.09 5.67
C VAL A 7 -41.98 7.49 6.46
N LEU A 8 -42.26 6.63 7.44
CA LEU A 8 -41.24 5.95 8.25
C LEU A 8 -40.39 4.98 7.40
N HIS A 9 -41.03 4.27 6.47
CA HIS A 9 -40.33 3.43 5.50
C HIS A 9 -39.39 4.27 4.63
N TRP A 10 -39.87 5.41 4.10
CA TRP A 10 -39.02 6.24 3.25
C TRP A 10 -37.81 6.83 3.99
N GLN A 11 -38.01 7.27 5.23
CA GLN A 11 -36.91 7.73 6.08
C GLN A 11 -35.90 6.62 6.38
N SER A 12 -36.37 5.39 6.61
CA SER A 12 -35.50 4.23 6.87
C SER A 12 -34.65 3.87 5.64
N THR A 13 -35.25 3.91 4.44
CA THR A 13 -34.53 3.64 3.19
C THR A 13 -33.49 4.71 2.88
N LEU A 14 -33.81 5.99 3.12
CA LEU A 14 -32.85 7.10 2.99
C LEU A 14 -31.69 6.98 3.99
N PHE A 15 -31.98 6.53 5.22
CA PHE A 15 -30.96 6.31 6.23
C PHE A 15 -30.00 5.18 5.84
N LEU A 16 -30.55 4.05 5.37
CA LEU A 16 -29.75 2.92 4.87
C LEU A 16 -28.90 3.31 3.67
N PHE A 17 -29.45 4.10 2.74
CA PHE A 17 -28.71 4.59 1.59
C PHE A 17 -27.54 5.48 2.01
N ARG A 18 -27.76 6.44 2.91
CA ARG A 18 -26.67 7.28 3.45
C ARG A 18 -25.61 6.46 4.19
N TYR A 19 -26.04 5.48 4.98
CA TYR A 19 -25.12 4.59 5.69
C TYR A 19 -24.24 3.81 4.70
N ALA A 20 -24.84 3.23 3.65
CA ALA A 20 -24.11 2.54 2.60
C ALA A 20 -23.11 3.45 1.86
N GLN A 21 -23.49 4.70 1.56
CA GLN A 21 -22.60 5.69 0.95
C GLN A 21 -21.38 6.00 1.82
N ILE A 22 -21.57 6.14 3.14
CA ILE A 22 -20.48 6.40 4.09
C ILE A 22 -19.54 5.19 4.17
N VAL A 23 -20.09 3.98 4.32
CA VAL A 23 -19.29 2.74 4.38
C VAL A 23 -18.48 2.56 3.09
N LEU A 24 -19.12 2.78 1.93
CA LEU A 24 -18.46 2.70 0.63
C LEU A 24 -17.31 3.72 0.50
N ALA A 25 -17.53 4.96 0.94
CA ALA A 25 -16.51 6.00 0.91
C ALA A 25 -15.29 5.68 1.80
N VAL A 26 -15.52 5.10 2.99
CA VAL A 26 -14.44 4.66 3.89
C VAL A 26 -13.64 3.51 3.24
N LEU A 27 -14.32 2.50 2.70
CA LEU A 27 -13.67 1.37 2.04
C LEU A 27 -12.83 1.79 0.82
N LEU A 28 -13.34 2.71 0.00
CA LEU A 28 -12.60 3.28 -1.13
C LEU A 28 -11.35 4.04 -0.69
N ARG A 29 -11.44 4.78 0.43
CA ARG A 29 -10.29 5.52 0.98
C ARG A 29 -9.17 4.57 1.40
N ASP A 30 -9.50 3.49 2.10
CA ASP A 30 -8.49 2.53 2.57
C ASP A 30 -7.89 1.71 1.42
N ALA A 31 -8.69 1.40 0.39
CA ALA A 31 -8.19 0.76 -0.83
C ALA A 31 -7.19 1.65 -1.59
N VAL A 32 -7.45 2.96 -1.67
CA VAL A 32 -6.52 3.91 -2.28
C VAL A 32 -5.20 3.96 -1.50
N ILE A 33 -5.23 3.92 -0.16
CA ILE A 33 -4.03 3.90 0.68
C ILE A 33 -3.17 2.66 0.37
N PHE A 34 -3.76 1.48 0.27
CA PHE A 34 -3.01 0.26 -0.09
C PHE A 34 -2.43 0.30 -1.51
N LEU A 35 -3.08 0.97 -2.46
CA LEU A 35 -2.57 1.15 -3.82
C LEU A 35 -1.56 2.30 -3.96
N THR A 36 -1.51 3.22 -2.99
CA THR A 36 -0.59 4.37 -3.01
C THR A 36 0.64 4.17 -2.13
N ILE A 37 0.71 3.10 -1.34
CA ILE A 37 1.99 2.67 -0.77
C ILE A 37 2.77 2.05 -1.93
N PRO A 38 3.80 2.73 -2.49
CA PRO A 38 4.68 2.07 -3.44
C PRO A 38 5.26 0.85 -2.74
N ASP A 39 5.44 -0.25 -3.49
CA ASP A 39 6.05 -1.47 -2.96
C ASP A 39 7.36 -1.11 -2.24
N ALA A 40 7.32 -1.04 -0.92
CA ALA A 40 8.46 -0.64 -0.08
C ALA A 40 9.49 -1.79 0.03
N PHE A 41 9.21 -2.92 -0.62
CA PHE A 41 10.06 -4.09 -0.65
C PHE A 41 11.10 -3.94 -1.76
N SER A 42 12.24 -3.35 -1.41
CA SER A 42 13.41 -3.42 -2.27
C SER A 42 14.08 -4.78 -2.16
N LYS A 43 14.31 -5.43 -3.31
CA LYS A 43 14.99 -6.73 -3.40
C LYS A 43 16.48 -6.49 -3.64
N VAL A 44 17.33 -7.13 -2.83
CA VAL A 44 18.79 -7.04 -2.94
C VAL A 44 19.39 -8.44 -3.04
N ILE A 45 20.33 -8.63 -3.98
CA ILE A 45 21.09 -9.88 -4.15
C ILE A 45 22.47 -9.69 -3.51
N LEU A 46 22.81 -10.58 -2.58
CA LEU A 46 24.11 -10.62 -1.94
C LEU A 46 25.03 -11.61 -2.65
N VAL A 47 26.20 -11.14 -3.09
CA VAL A 47 27.23 -11.97 -3.70
C VAL A 47 28.46 -12.08 -2.79
N GLY A 48 29.20 -13.17 -2.89
CA GLY A 48 30.40 -13.39 -2.08
C GLY A 48 31.51 -12.37 -2.37
N GLY A 49 32.20 -11.92 -1.32
CA GLY A 49 33.31 -10.97 -1.43
C GLY A 49 32.89 -9.50 -1.43
N SER A 50 33.71 -8.65 -2.04
CA SER A 50 33.41 -7.23 -2.28
C SER A 50 33.20 -7.03 -3.78
N THR A 51 32.14 -6.32 -4.14
CA THR A 51 31.85 -5.96 -5.53
C THR A 51 31.25 -4.58 -5.62
N ILE A 52 31.49 -3.91 -6.74
CA ILE A 52 30.89 -2.60 -7.01
C ILE A 52 29.38 -2.80 -7.16
N PRO A 53 28.52 -2.10 -6.41
CA PRO A 53 27.08 -2.27 -6.52
C PRO A 53 26.58 -1.95 -7.93
N TRP A 54 25.71 -2.79 -8.48
CA TRP A 54 25.09 -2.60 -9.79
C TRP A 54 23.63 -3.06 -9.77
N TYR A 55 22.87 -2.71 -10.81
CA TYR A 55 21.46 -3.09 -10.96
C TYR A 55 21.29 -4.08 -12.10
N THR A 56 20.45 -5.09 -11.89
CA THR A 56 19.98 -5.96 -12.98
C THR A 56 19.05 -5.19 -13.91
N GLU A 57 18.78 -5.76 -15.09
CA GLU A 57 17.80 -5.21 -16.04
C GLU A 57 16.38 -5.09 -15.43
N GLU A 58 16.10 -5.89 -14.40
CA GLU A 58 14.85 -5.90 -13.65
C GLU A 58 14.83 -4.89 -12.48
N GLY A 59 15.89 -4.10 -12.32
CA GLY A 59 16.01 -3.10 -11.24
C GLY A 59 16.38 -3.67 -9.87
N VAL A 60 16.82 -4.93 -9.79
CA VAL A 60 17.27 -5.56 -8.54
C VAL A 60 18.72 -5.15 -8.27
N ARG A 61 18.99 -4.66 -7.06
CA ARG A 61 20.34 -4.25 -6.67
C ARG A 61 21.19 -5.46 -6.30
N VAL A 62 22.42 -5.54 -6.82
CA VAL A 62 23.41 -6.55 -6.49
C VAL A 62 24.55 -5.89 -5.70
N ILE A 63 24.92 -6.45 -4.55
CA ILE A 63 26.01 -5.94 -3.69
C ILE A 63 26.80 -7.09 -3.06
N GLY A 64 28.09 -6.84 -2.77
CA GLY A 64 28.93 -7.78 -2.05
C GLY A 64 28.50 -7.95 -0.60
N VAL A 65 28.61 -9.16 -0.06
CA VAL A 65 28.20 -9.46 1.32
C VAL A 65 29.02 -8.64 2.33
N LEU A 66 30.30 -8.42 2.04
CA LEU A 66 31.17 -7.61 2.91
C LEU A 66 30.77 -6.14 2.86
N ASP A 67 30.47 -5.61 1.68
CA ASP A 67 30.06 -4.22 1.51
C ASP A 67 28.71 -3.95 2.20
N PHE A 68 27.78 -4.91 2.14
CA PHE A 68 26.50 -4.87 2.85
C PHE A 68 26.67 -4.86 4.37
N LEU A 69 27.56 -5.71 4.91
CA LEU A 69 27.78 -5.82 6.35
C LEU A 69 28.54 -4.63 6.93
N LEU A 70 29.44 -4.04 6.15
CA LEU A 70 30.28 -2.91 6.57
C LEU A 70 29.53 -1.58 6.48
N ASP A 71 28.63 -1.41 5.51
CA ASP A 71 27.85 -0.19 5.34
C ASP A 71 26.45 -0.49 4.76
N PRO A 72 25.52 -0.95 5.62
CA PRO A 72 24.16 -1.28 5.22
C PRO A 72 23.35 -0.04 4.81
N GLU A 73 23.72 1.18 5.26
CA GLU A 73 23.02 2.40 4.87
C GLU A 73 23.28 2.77 3.41
N ARG A 74 24.45 2.45 2.87
CA ARG A 74 24.78 2.57 1.44
C ARG A 74 23.84 1.78 0.52
N VAL A 75 23.19 0.75 1.06
CA VAL A 75 22.19 -0.08 0.36
C VAL A 75 20.85 0.65 0.28
N LEU A 76 20.53 1.48 1.29
CA LEU A 76 19.25 2.15 1.45
C LEU A 76 19.25 3.61 0.92
N LEU A 77 20.39 4.30 0.95
CA LEU A 77 20.50 5.76 0.69
C LEU A 77 20.51 6.20 -0.79
N HIS A 78 20.23 5.30 -1.72
CA HIS A 78 20.18 5.61 -3.16
C HIS A 78 18.86 5.19 -3.82
N MET A 79 17.79 5.13 -3.02
CA MET A 79 16.42 5.04 -3.51
C MET A 79 15.82 6.44 -3.66
#